data_AF-M1BRT8-F1
#
_entry.id   AF-M1BRT8-F1
#
_cell.length_a   1.000
_cell.length_b   1.000
_cell.length_c   1.000
_cell.angle_alpha   90.00
_cell.angle_beta   90.00
_cell.angle_gamma   90.00
#
_symmetry.space_group_name_H-M   'P 1'
#
loop_
_entity.id
_entity.type
_entity.pdbx_description
1 polymer ?
#
loop_
_entity_poly.entity_id
_entity_poly.type
_entity_poly.pdbx_seq_one_letter_code
_entity_poly.pdbx_strand_id
1 'polypeptide(L)'
;MEAAWPGLFVDGNGSYWDVPFSLALDLASTTLDSGASYHLFFNNCAGSPKQYEGQHSDELPPPAALLPGAVFSAYLGENSMKRQQSCSLRGLKDFDLRAQVANCAVSVDSFATASLTAQHGNFQRLLLDLTRVHTNFDFPSGSKLLSGITSVACSLYNSQVPNVEALQAICPRASLSFQQQIIGPFSFRVDSEIAIDLKKDWYLSVKNPIFAIEHALQVLWSAKAVAWYSPMQREFMVELRFFES
;
A
#
# COMPACT_ATOMS: atom_id res chain seq x y z
N MET A 1 -6.85 -8.21 6.61
CA MET A 1 -7.04 -7.01 7.45
C MET A 1 -6.98 -5.83 6.52
N GLU A 2 -7.96 -4.96 6.57
CA GLU A 2 -8.12 -3.87 5.60
C GLU A 2 -8.23 -2.53 6.34
N ALA A 3 -7.61 -1.49 5.79
CA ALA A 3 -7.76 -0.14 6.33
C ALA A 3 -9.16 0.38 5.94
N ALA A 4 -10.15 0.12 6.79
CA ALA A 4 -11.52 0.56 6.53
C ALA A 4 -11.66 2.08 6.72
N TRP A 5 -10.96 2.65 7.70
CA TRP A 5 -11.16 4.05 8.10
C TRP A 5 -9.84 4.79 8.31
N PRO A 6 -9.84 6.13 8.27
CA PRO A 6 -8.68 6.91 8.70
C PRO A 6 -8.31 6.53 10.14
N GLY A 7 -7.14 5.93 10.35
CA GLY A 7 -6.68 5.47 11.67
C GLY A 7 -7.23 4.12 12.16
N LEU A 8 -8.21 3.51 11.49
CA LEU A 8 -8.83 2.25 11.93
C LEU A 8 -8.65 1.11 10.91
N PHE A 9 -8.34 -0.06 11.44
CA PHE A 9 -8.23 -1.31 10.69
C PHE A 9 -9.39 -2.23 11.04
N VAL A 10 -9.96 -2.90 10.03
CA VAL A 10 -11.02 -3.89 10.23
C VAL A 10 -10.43 -5.29 10.12
N ASP A 11 -10.73 -6.11 11.12
CA ASP A 11 -10.39 -7.52 11.11
C ASP A 11 -11.39 -8.37 10.30
N GLY A 12 -11.09 -9.66 10.14
CA GLY A 12 -11.96 -10.58 9.40
C GLY A 12 -13.33 -10.82 10.05
N ASN A 13 -13.53 -10.34 11.28
CA ASN A 13 -14.76 -10.45 12.06
C ASN A 13 -15.55 -9.13 12.09
N GLY A 14 -15.09 -8.09 11.38
CA GLY A 14 -15.75 -6.76 11.36
C GLY A 14 -15.41 -5.87 12.56
N SER A 15 -14.44 -6.25 13.41
CA SER A 15 -14.03 -5.42 14.55
C SER A 15 -13.03 -4.35 14.12
N TYR A 16 -13.21 -3.15 14.67
CA TYR A 16 -12.37 -1.99 14.35
C TYR A 16 -11.25 -1.83 15.39
N TRP A 17 -10.05 -1.63 14.88
CA TRP A 17 -8.83 -1.56 15.67
C TRP A 17 -8.08 -0.27 15.39
N ASP A 18 -7.74 0.42 16.46
CA ASP A 18 -6.90 1.61 16.48
C ASP A 18 -5.43 1.18 16.54
N VAL A 19 -4.61 1.70 15.63
CA VAL A 19 -3.17 1.38 15.54
C VAL A 19 -2.36 2.68 15.48
N PRO A 20 -1.57 3.01 16.52
CA PRO A 20 -0.81 4.26 16.60
C PRO A 20 0.29 4.42 15.55
N PHE A 21 0.85 3.31 15.06
CA PHE A 21 1.85 3.32 14.01
C PHE A 21 1.75 2.06 13.16
N SER A 22 1.76 2.22 11.85
CA SER A 22 1.85 1.11 10.90
C SER A 22 2.75 1.46 9.73
N LEU A 23 3.61 0.52 9.35
CA LEU A 23 4.43 0.57 8.15
C LEU A 23 4.18 -0.70 7.33
N ALA A 24 3.57 -0.57 6.16
CA ALA A 24 3.25 -1.67 5.27
C ALA A 24 3.98 -1.55 3.94
N LEU A 25 4.53 -2.65 3.45
CA LEU A 25 5.10 -2.81 2.12
C LEU A 25 4.37 -3.96 1.42
N ASP A 26 3.81 -3.72 0.24
CA ASP A 26 3.19 -4.75 -0.59
C ASP A 26 3.87 -4.82 -1.95
N LEU A 27 4.25 -6.03 -2.37
CA LEU A 27 4.86 -6.30 -3.67
C LEU A 27 3.98 -7.30 -4.42
N ALA A 28 3.42 -6.87 -5.55
CA ALA A 28 2.54 -7.68 -6.38
C ALA A 28 3.24 -8.08 -7.69
N SER A 29 3.16 -9.35 -8.07
CA SER A 29 3.68 -9.83 -9.36
C SER A 29 2.75 -9.48 -10.52
N THR A 30 3.30 -9.44 -11.74
CA THR A 30 2.45 -9.56 -12.92
C THR A 30 1.79 -10.94 -12.94
N THR A 31 0.64 -11.06 -13.61
CA THR A 31 0.05 -12.37 -13.88
C THR A 31 0.97 -13.14 -14.81
N LEU A 32 1.41 -14.31 -14.38
CA LEU A 32 2.17 -15.27 -15.19
C LEU A 32 1.31 -15.75 -16.36
N ASP A 33 1.94 -16.29 -17.40
CA ASP A 33 1.24 -16.93 -18.53
C ASP A 33 0.34 -18.09 -18.08
N SER A 34 0.66 -18.71 -16.93
CA SER A 34 -0.17 -19.71 -16.27
C SER A 34 -1.42 -19.15 -15.58
N GLY A 35 -1.59 -17.82 -15.55
CA GLY A 35 -2.64 -17.13 -14.82
C GLY A 35 -2.39 -17.04 -13.31
N ALA A 36 -1.21 -17.44 -12.83
CA ALA A 36 -0.84 -17.31 -11.42
C ALA A 36 -0.25 -15.93 -11.11
N SER A 37 -0.54 -15.39 -9.93
CA SER A 37 0.06 -14.15 -9.42
C SER A 37 0.44 -14.33 -7.95
N TYR A 38 1.52 -13.71 -7.50
CA TYR A 38 1.89 -13.72 -6.09
C TYR A 38 2.00 -12.32 -5.51
N HIS A 39 1.67 -12.19 -4.23
CA HIS A 39 1.79 -10.97 -3.45
C HIS A 39 2.65 -11.23 -2.22
N LEU A 40 3.64 -10.37 -1.96
CA LEU A 40 4.44 -10.38 -0.75
C LEU A 40 4.10 -9.14 0.05
N PHE A 41 3.58 -9.36 1.25
CA PHE A 41 3.16 -8.31 2.15
C PHE A 41 4.01 -8.34 3.41
N PHE A 42 4.58 -7.20 3.75
CA PHE A 42 5.25 -6.95 5.01
C PHE A 42 4.50 -5.85 5.74
N ASN A 43 4.20 -6.06 7.02
CA ASN A 43 3.60 -5.05 7.87
C ASN A 43 4.33 -4.99 9.20
N ASN A 44 4.65 -3.79 9.66
CA ASN A 44 5.19 -3.54 10.97
C ASN A 44 4.28 -2.57 11.70
N CYS A 45 3.60 -3.07 12.72
CA CYS A 45 2.80 -2.26 13.62
C CYS A 45 3.58 -2.01 14.92
N ALA A 46 3.44 -0.81 15.47
CA ALA A 46 3.99 -0.47 16.78
C ALA A 46 2.95 0.27 17.64
N GLY A 47 3.12 0.18 18.95
CA GLY A 47 2.14 0.66 19.94
C GLY A 47 1.16 -0.44 20.37
N SER A 48 0.28 -0.14 21.31
CA SER A 48 -0.76 -1.07 21.77
C SER A 48 -2.03 -0.85 20.97
N PRO A 49 -2.45 -1.79 20.09
CA PRO A 49 -3.71 -1.66 19.40
C PRO A 49 -4.85 -1.66 20.40
N LYS A 50 -5.83 -0.78 20.21
CA LYS A 50 -7.04 -0.74 21.04
C LYS A 50 -8.24 -1.03 20.16
N GLN A 51 -9.16 -1.85 20.66
CA GLN A 51 -10.46 -1.97 20.01
C GLN A 51 -11.18 -0.63 20.13
N TYR A 52 -11.79 -0.16 19.04
CA TYR A 52 -12.47 1.14 19.00
C TYR A 52 -13.71 1.13 19.92
N GLU A 53 -13.86 2.16 20.76
CA GLU A 53 -14.95 2.28 21.75
C GLU A 53 -16.32 2.32 21.07
N GLY A 54 -17.20 1.35 21.40
CA GLY A 54 -18.58 1.28 20.90
C GLY A 54 -19.07 -0.11 20.50
N GLN A 55 -18.18 -1.11 20.40
CA GLN A 55 -18.57 -2.51 20.18
C GLN A 55 -18.79 -3.23 21.52
N HIS A 56 -19.97 -3.83 21.70
CA HIS A 56 -20.34 -4.57 22.92
C HIS A 56 -19.46 -5.82 23.11
N SER A 57 -18.66 -5.80 24.19
CA SER A 57 -18.41 -6.90 25.13
C SER A 57 -18.00 -8.28 24.58
N ASP A 58 -16.72 -8.40 24.24
CA ASP A 58 -15.79 -9.43 24.74
C ASP A 58 -14.39 -8.95 24.35
N GLU A 59 -13.46 -8.79 25.31
CA GLU A 59 -12.07 -8.40 25.03
C GLU A 59 -11.39 -9.51 24.22
N LEU A 60 -11.61 -9.54 22.90
CA LEU A 60 -10.87 -10.40 22.01
C LEU A 60 -9.43 -9.89 21.93
N PRO A 61 -8.43 -10.78 21.93
CA PRO A 61 -7.05 -10.37 21.70
C PRO A 61 -6.94 -9.74 20.30
N PRO A 62 -6.09 -8.70 20.12
CA PRO A 62 -5.89 -8.09 18.82
C PRO A 62 -5.43 -9.14 17.80
N PRO A 63 -5.90 -9.03 16.53
CA PRO A 63 -5.45 -9.90 15.45
C PRO A 63 -3.92 -9.94 15.39
N ALA A 64 -3.36 -11.09 15.04
CA ALA A 64 -1.90 -11.26 14.99
C ALA A 64 -1.20 -10.23 14.08
N ALA A 65 -1.90 -9.70 13.07
CA ALA A 65 -1.42 -8.66 12.15
C ALA A 65 -1.26 -7.27 12.80
N LEU A 66 -1.84 -7.04 13.99
CA LEU A 66 -1.76 -5.79 14.74
C LEU A 66 -0.84 -5.85 15.95
N LEU A 67 -0.41 -7.05 16.36
CA LEU A 67 0.52 -7.17 17.47
C LEU A 67 1.79 -6.38 17.16
N PRO A 68 2.38 -5.69 18.16
CA PRO A 68 3.64 -5.00 17.97
C PRO A 68 4.68 -5.93 17.36
N GLY A 69 5.27 -5.53 16.23
CA GLY A 69 6.26 -6.33 15.53
C GLY A 69 6.03 -6.41 14.03
N ALA A 70 6.92 -7.15 13.38
CA ALA A 70 6.90 -7.37 11.95
C ALA A 70 6.17 -8.66 11.60
N VAL A 71 5.23 -8.57 10.67
CA VAL A 71 4.50 -9.68 10.06
C VAL A 71 4.86 -9.73 8.58
N PHE A 72 5.24 -10.91 8.13
CA PHE A 72 5.42 -11.21 6.72
C PHE A 72 4.30 -12.15 6.27
N SER A 73 3.76 -11.93 5.09
CA SER A 73 2.71 -12.74 4.49
C SER A 73 2.97 -12.88 3.00
N ALA A 74 2.73 -14.06 2.45
CA ALA A 74 2.82 -14.32 1.02
C ALA A 74 1.50 -14.93 0.55
N TYR A 75 1.00 -14.46 -0.57
CA TYR A 75 -0.22 -14.95 -1.20
C TYR A 75 0.11 -15.43 -2.61
N LEU A 76 -0.44 -16.59 -2.99
CA LEU A 76 -0.39 -17.10 -4.34
C LEU A 76 -1.84 -17.22 -4.84
N GLY A 77 -2.20 -16.41 -5.81
CA GLY A 77 -3.47 -16.47 -6.52
C GLY A 77 -3.33 -17.35 -7.74
N GLU A 78 -4.07 -18.46 -7.78
CA GLU A 78 -4.32 -19.22 -9.00
C GLU A 78 -5.75 -18.87 -9.47
N ASN A 79 -5.95 -18.70 -10.78
CA ASN A 79 -7.27 -18.37 -11.37
C ASN A 79 -8.35 -19.48 -11.17
N SER A 80 -8.04 -20.55 -10.43
CA SER A 80 -9.03 -21.53 -9.96
C SER A 80 -8.99 -21.62 -8.43
N MET A 81 -9.98 -20.99 -7.80
CA MET A 81 -10.30 -21.03 -6.37
C MET A 81 -9.28 -20.34 -5.43
N LYS A 82 -9.75 -19.27 -4.77
CA LYS A 82 -9.04 -18.56 -3.70
C LYS A 82 -8.63 -19.53 -2.59
N ARG A 83 -7.40 -20.06 -2.63
CA ARG A 83 -6.83 -20.83 -1.53
C ARG A 83 -6.08 -19.87 -0.60
N GLN A 84 -6.80 -19.38 0.40
CA GLN A 84 -6.24 -18.56 1.47
C GLN A 84 -5.37 -19.45 2.37
N GLN A 85 -4.05 -19.44 2.16
CA GLN A 85 -3.09 -20.04 3.09
C GLN A 85 -2.29 -18.93 3.77
N SER A 86 -2.77 -18.46 4.92
CA SER A 86 -2.04 -17.54 5.77
C SER A 86 -1.00 -18.30 6.58
N CYS A 87 0.29 -18.15 6.26
CA CYS A 87 1.37 -18.58 7.14
C CYS A 87 1.75 -17.42 8.07
N SER A 88 1.19 -17.39 9.28
CA SER A 88 1.70 -16.51 10.35
C SER A 88 2.95 -17.16 10.96
N LEU A 89 4.14 -16.63 10.65
CA LEU A 89 5.38 -17.18 11.18
C LEU A 89 5.65 -16.61 12.59
N ARG A 90 5.28 -17.37 13.63
CA ARG A 90 5.67 -17.10 15.03
C ARG A 90 7.10 -17.57 15.27
N GLY A 91 7.96 -16.65 15.72
CA GLY A 91 9.22 -16.98 16.38
C GLY A 91 10.42 -17.02 15.44
N LEU A 92 11.24 -15.97 15.48
CA LEU A 92 12.53 -15.92 14.79
C LEU A 92 13.61 -16.60 15.64
N LYS A 93 13.90 -17.86 15.31
CA LYS A 93 15.25 -18.43 15.40
C LYS A 93 15.38 -19.41 14.24
N ASP A 94 16.29 -19.11 13.33
CA ASP A 94 16.56 -19.76 12.05
C ASP A 94 15.58 -19.45 10.90
N PHE A 95 16.08 -18.67 9.95
CA PHE A 95 15.48 -18.51 8.63
C PHE A 95 15.79 -19.76 7.80
N ASP A 96 14.83 -20.68 7.64
CA ASP A 96 14.80 -21.64 6.54
C ASP A 96 13.53 -21.44 5.71
N LEU A 97 13.65 -20.70 4.61
CA LEU A 97 12.61 -20.57 3.59
C LEU A 97 12.66 -21.82 2.69
N ARG A 98 12.11 -22.94 3.16
CA ARG A 98 11.84 -24.11 2.30
C ARG A 98 10.42 -24.07 1.75
N ALA A 99 10.26 -23.38 0.63
CA ALA A 99 9.14 -23.63 -0.27
C ALA A 99 9.51 -24.81 -1.19
N GLN A 100 9.07 -26.03 -0.85
CA GLN A 100 9.22 -27.19 -1.73
C GLN A 100 8.08 -27.17 -2.76
N VAL A 101 8.21 -26.31 -3.77
CA VAL A 101 7.36 -26.34 -4.96
C VAL A 101 8.11 -27.10 -6.03
N ALA A 102 7.67 -28.33 -6.30
CA ALA A 102 8.21 -29.15 -7.35
C ALA A 102 8.11 -28.42 -8.71
N ASN A 103 9.26 -28.12 -9.32
CA ASN A 103 9.41 -27.70 -10.72
C ASN A 103 8.53 -26.55 -11.22
N CYS A 104 8.13 -25.60 -10.38
CA CYS A 104 7.76 -24.28 -10.88
C CYS A 104 9.05 -23.49 -11.04
N ALA A 105 9.55 -23.39 -12.27
CA ALA A 105 10.36 -22.24 -12.63
C ALA A 105 9.52 -21.01 -12.27
N VAL A 106 9.81 -20.40 -11.13
CA VAL A 106 9.31 -19.07 -10.77
C VAL A 106 9.91 -18.17 -11.83
N SER A 107 9.19 -18.03 -12.94
CA SER A 107 9.68 -17.29 -14.09
C SER A 107 9.88 -15.85 -13.66
N VAL A 108 10.86 -15.23 -14.30
CA VAL A 108 11.52 -13.98 -13.99
C VAL A 108 10.62 -12.76 -14.30
N ASP A 109 9.30 -12.94 -14.17
CA ASP A 109 8.34 -11.87 -14.29
C ASP A 109 8.25 -11.14 -12.96
N SER A 110 9.22 -10.22 -12.88
CA SER A 110 9.43 -9.20 -11.86
C SER A 110 8.13 -8.55 -11.41
N PHE A 111 8.09 -8.07 -10.16
CA PHE A 111 6.94 -7.39 -9.57
C PHE A 111 6.38 -6.29 -10.50
N ALA A 112 5.07 -6.33 -10.72
CA ALA A 112 4.34 -5.28 -11.44
C ALA A 112 4.25 -4.04 -10.57
N THR A 113 4.02 -4.23 -9.27
CA THR A 113 3.64 -3.13 -8.39
C THR A 113 4.32 -3.25 -7.04
N ALA A 114 4.82 -2.14 -6.52
CA ALA A 114 5.30 -2.02 -5.15
C ALA A 114 4.58 -0.86 -4.47
N SER A 115 3.97 -1.09 -3.31
CA SER A 115 3.35 -0.03 -2.52
C SER A 115 3.95 0.03 -1.12
N LEU A 116 4.11 1.24 -0.62
CA LEU A 116 4.61 1.53 0.72
C LEU A 116 3.61 2.47 1.41
N THR A 117 3.13 2.07 2.57
CA THR A 117 2.23 2.86 3.40
C THR A 117 2.86 3.08 4.76
N ALA A 118 3.00 4.34 5.17
CA ALA A 118 3.38 4.71 6.51
C ALA A 118 2.23 5.50 7.15
N GLN A 119 1.85 5.12 8.36
CA GLN A 119 0.86 5.83 9.15
C GLN A 119 1.42 6.09 10.54
N HIS A 120 1.16 7.29 11.02
CA HIS A 120 1.37 7.68 12.40
C HIS A 120 0.09 8.32 12.95
N GLY A 121 -0.26 7.91 14.17
CA GLY A 121 -1.42 8.35 14.94
C GLY A 121 -2.74 7.68 14.57
N ASN A 122 -3.79 8.10 15.28
CA ASN A 122 -5.00 7.29 15.40
C ASN A 122 -6.33 8.05 15.57
N PHE A 123 -6.38 9.34 15.20
CA PHE A 123 -7.60 10.17 15.29
C PHE A 123 -8.21 10.30 16.70
N GLN A 124 -7.47 9.99 17.77
CA GLN A 124 -7.91 10.21 19.15
C GLN A 124 -7.71 11.66 19.60
N ARG A 125 -6.70 12.35 19.07
CA ARG A 125 -6.43 13.75 19.39
C ARG A 125 -7.23 14.69 18.49
N LEU A 126 -7.54 15.85 19.07
CA LEU A 126 -8.31 16.91 18.41
C LEU A 126 -7.60 17.53 17.21
N LEU A 127 -6.26 17.50 17.15
CA LEU A 127 -5.48 18.19 16.12
C LEU A 127 -4.27 17.35 15.71
N LEU A 128 -4.02 17.30 14.40
CA LEU A 128 -2.82 16.73 13.79
C LEU A 128 -2.46 15.30 14.26
N ASP A 129 -3.45 14.49 14.62
CA ASP A 129 -3.17 13.18 15.18
C ASP A 129 -2.75 12.19 14.10
N LEU A 130 -3.48 12.12 12.98
CA LEU A 130 -3.13 11.23 11.88
C LEU A 130 -2.28 11.92 10.82
N THR A 131 -1.13 11.32 10.52
CA THR A 131 -0.40 11.49 9.26
C THR A 131 -0.30 10.15 8.56
N ARG A 132 -0.73 10.06 7.31
CA ARG A 132 -0.59 8.86 6.48
C ARG A 132 0.03 9.23 5.14
N VAL A 133 1.05 8.48 4.75
CA VAL A 133 1.71 8.58 3.46
C VAL A 133 1.57 7.24 2.77
N HIS A 134 1.06 7.23 1.55
CA HIS A 134 1.00 6.05 0.72
C HIS A 134 1.68 6.34 -0.61
N THR A 135 2.62 5.50 -0.99
CA THR A 135 3.30 5.55 -2.28
C THR A 135 3.07 4.23 -3.00
N ASN A 136 2.80 4.31 -4.29
CA ASN A 136 2.63 3.13 -5.13
C ASN A 136 3.42 3.30 -6.42
N PHE A 137 4.19 2.28 -6.76
CA PHE A 137 5.09 2.23 -7.91
C PHE A 137 4.63 1.11 -8.82
N ASP A 138 4.21 1.47 -10.02
CA ASP A 138 3.80 0.55 -11.08
C ASP A 138 4.90 0.48 -12.14
N PHE A 139 5.40 -0.73 -12.35
CA PHE A 139 6.45 -1.07 -13.29
C PHE A 139 5.82 -1.63 -14.56
N PRO A 140 6.06 -1.01 -15.73
CA PRO A 140 5.36 -1.35 -16.96
C PRO A 140 5.65 -2.76 -17.49
N SER A 141 6.78 -3.37 -17.13
CA SER A 141 7.11 -4.76 -17.42
C SER A 141 8.41 -5.17 -16.73
N GLY A 142 8.42 -6.36 -16.11
CA GLY A 142 9.63 -6.92 -15.49
C GLY A 142 10.79 -7.11 -16.47
N SER A 143 10.54 -7.58 -17.69
CA SER A 143 11.58 -7.80 -18.70
C SER A 143 12.23 -6.49 -19.19
N LYS A 144 11.44 -5.43 -19.35
CA LYS A 144 11.95 -4.09 -19.69
C LYS A 144 12.75 -3.48 -18.55
N LEU A 145 12.31 -3.69 -17.31
CA LEU A 145 13.04 -3.25 -16.13
C LEU A 145 14.38 -3.99 -16.00
N LEU A 146 14.40 -5.31 -16.13
CA LEU A 146 15.63 -6.11 -15.99
C LEU A 146 16.64 -5.81 -17.10
N SER A 147 16.18 -5.70 -18.35
CA SER A 147 17.04 -5.31 -19.47
C SER A 147 17.57 -3.88 -19.30
N GLY A 148 16.73 -2.95 -18.82
CA GLY A 148 17.13 -1.60 -18.44
C GLY A 148 18.22 -1.61 -17.36
N ILE A 149 17.99 -2.29 -16.23
CA ILE A 149 18.97 -2.40 -15.12
C ILE A 149 20.28 -3.01 -15.61
N THR A 150 20.22 -4.09 -16.38
CA THR A 150 21.42 -4.74 -16.91
C THR A 150 22.19 -3.81 -17.82
N SER A 151 21.49 -3.09 -18.70
CA SER A 151 22.11 -2.09 -19.58
C SER A 151 22.79 -0.97 -18.78
N VAL A 152 22.12 -0.44 -17.75
CA VAL A 152 22.69 0.60 -16.88
C VAL A 152 23.89 0.07 -16.10
N ALA A 153 23.78 -1.10 -15.48
CA ALA A 153 24.88 -1.72 -14.73
C ALA A 153 26.10 -2.00 -15.62
N CYS A 154 25.88 -2.55 -16.82
CA CYS A 154 26.95 -2.76 -17.80
C CYS A 154 27.56 -1.44 -18.26
N SER A 155 26.78 -0.39 -18.49
CA SER A 155 27.31 0.92 -18.88
C SER A 155 28.17 1.52 -17.78
N LEU A 156 27.73 1.47 -16.51
CA LEU A 156 28.49 1.97 -15.37
C LEU A 156 29.77 1.15 -15.13
N TYR A 157 29.69 -0.18 -15.23
CA TYR A 157 30.85 -1.07 -15.13
C TYR A 157 31.91 -0.73 -16.19
N ASN A 158 31.47 -0.46 -17.42
CA ASN A 158 32.33 -0.06 -18.52
C ASN A 158 32.69 1.44 -18.54
N SER A 159 32.35 2.20 -17.48
CA SER A 159 32.56 3.66 -17.40
C SER A 159 31.96 4.47 -18.56
N GLN A 160 30.84 4.00 -19.11
CA GLN A 160 30.06 4.66 -20.15
C GLN A 160 28.86 5.39 -19.54
N VAL A 161 28.43 6.47 -20.19
CA VAL A 161 27.23 7.21 -19.79
C VAL A 161 25.99 6.34 -20.06
N PRO A 162 25.11 6.09 -19.07
CA PRO A 162 23.93 5.27 -19.27
C PRO A 162 22.97 5.84 -20.32
N ASN A 163 22.39 4.97 -21.15
CA ASN A 163 21.39 5.38 -22.14
C ASN A 163 20.12 5.89 -21.43
N VAL A 164 19.65 7.07 -21.83
CA VAL A 164 18.41 7.69 -21.33
C VAL A 164 17.20 6.78 -21.56
N GLU A 165 17.16 6.03 -22.66
CA GLU A 165 16.07 5.08 -22.94
C GLU A 165 16.09 3.88 -21.99
N ALA A 166 17.28 3.40 -21.63
CA ALA A 166 17.43 2.32 -20.64
C ALA A 166 17.02 2.80 -19.25
N LEU A 167 17.40 4.04 -18.87
CA LEU A 167 16.95 4.65 -17.62
C LEU A 167 15.42 4.85 -17.59
N GLN A 168 14.84 5.34 -18.69
CA GLN A 168 13.39 5.54 -18.81
C GLN A 168 12.61 4.22 -18.74
N ALA A 169 13.20 3.11 -19.20
CA ALA A 169 12.61 1.77 -19.09
C ALA A 169 12.59 1.22 -17.65
N ILE A 170 13.46 1.73 -16.77
CA ILE A 170 13.51 1.37 -15.34
C ILE A 170 12.52 2.24 -14.53
N CYS A 171 12.23 3.45 -14.99
CA CYS A 171 11.39 4.40 -14.26
C CYS A 171 9.95 3.88 -14.08
N PRO A 172 9.49 3.63 -12.83
CA PRO A 172 8.10 3.30 -12.58
C PRO A 172 7.20 4.52 -12.77
N ARG A 173 5.91 4.25 -13.00
CA ARG A 173 4.85 5.23 -12.72
C ARG A 173 4.65 5.23 -11.21
N ALA A 174 4.88 6.37 -10.57
CA ALA A 174 4.68 6.50 -9.15
C ALA A 174 3.35 7.23 -8.89
N SER A 175 2.73 6.93 -7.77
CA SER A 175 1.65 7.73 -7.20
C SER A 175 1.97 7.98 -5.74
N LEU A 176 1.58 9.16 -5.28
CA LEU A 176 1.81 9.64 -3.93
C LEU A 176 0.48 10.14 -3.37
N SER A 177 0.12 9.63 -2.21
CA SER A 177 -1.00 10.08 -1.42
C SER A 177 -0.49 10.54 -0.06
N PHE A 178 -0.86 11.75 0.33
CA PHE A 178 -0.60 12.32 1.64
C PHE A 178 -1.92 12.64 2.30
N GLN A 179 -2.14 12.14 3.51
CA GLN A 179 -3.31 12.43 4.32
C GLN A 179 -2.90 12.94 5.70
N GLN A 180 -3.52 14.04 6.13
CA GLN A 180 -3.31 14.66 7.43
C GLN A 180 -4.65 14.98 8.08
N GLN A 181 -4.88 14.49 9.30
CA GLN A 181 -5.98 15.01 10.12
C GLN A 181 -5.67 16.45 10.49
N ILE A 182 -6.64 17.34 10.28
CA ILE A 182 -6.51 18.76 10.60
C ILE A 182 -7.08 19.00 11.99
N ILE A 183 -8.38 18.78 12.13
CA ILE A 183 -9.14 19.05 13.36
C ILE A 183 -10.33 18.11 13.50
N GLY A 184 -10.47 17.49 14.68
CA GLY A 184 -11.56 16.56 14.97
C GLY A 184 -11.70 15.48 13.89
N PRO A 185 -12.92 15.21 13.37
CA PRO A 185 -13.16 14.19 12.34
C PRO A 185 -12.72 14.61 10.92
N PHE A 186 -12.12 15.80 10.76
CA PHE A 186 -11.71 16.29 9.45
C PHE A 186 -10.26 15.93 9.13
N SER A 187 -10.06 15.41 7.93
CA SER A 187 -8.73 15.23 7.35
C SER A 187 -8.65 15.81 5.94
N PHE A 188 -7.45 16.19 5.57
CA PHE A 188 -7.13 16.63 4.23
C PHE A 188 -6.26 15.57 3.56
N ARG A 189 -6.57 15.25 2.31
CA ARG A 189 -5.78 14.32 1.50
C ARG A 189 -5.39 14.99 0.18
N VAL A 190 -4.17 14.72 -0.24
CA VAL A 190 -3.66 15.06 -1.57
C VAL A 190 -3.18 13.79 -2.23
N ASP A 191 -3.73 13.48 -3.38
CA ASP A 191 -3.32 12.37 -4.23
C ASP A 191 -2.69 12.93 -5.52
N SER A 192 -1.63 12.31 -6.00
CA SER A 192 -0.95 12.74 -7.23
C SER A 192 -0.30 11.57 -7.92
N GLU A 193 -0.33 11.58 -9.25
CA GLU A 193 0.52 10.73 -10.07
C GLU A 193 1.84 11.46 -10.36
N ILE A 194 2.95 10.72 -10.33
CA ILE A 194 4.31 11.20 -10.57
C ILE A 194 4.88 10.36 -11.71
N ALA A 195 5.14 11.01 -12.84
CA ALA A 195 5.81 10.41 -13.98
C ALA A 195 7.21 10.99 -14.13
N ILE A 196 8.21 10.12 -14.16
CA ILE A 196 9.59 10.52 -14.46
C ILE A 196 9.77 10.52 -15.98
N ASP A 197 10.14 11.66 -16.55
CA ASP A 197 10.38 11.83 -17.98
C ASP A 197 11.79 12.41 -18.18
N LEU A 198 12.74 11.52 -18.43
CA LEU A 198 14.16 11.88 -18.54
C LEU A 198 14.51 12.64 -19.82
N LYS A 199 13.56 12.78 -20.75
CA LYS A 199 13.75 13.49 -22.03
C LYS A 199 13.46 14.99 -21.95
N LYS A 200 12.90 15.47 -20.83
CA LYS A 200 12.58 16.89 -20.61
C LYS A 200 13.60 17.56 -19.69
N ASP A 201 13.71 18.88 -19.81
CA ASP A 201 14.52 19.71 -18.90
C ASP A 201 14.10 19.56 -17.44
N TRP A 202 12.84 19.18 -17.19
CA TRP A 202 12.32 18.84 -15.87
C TRP A 202 11.96 17.35 -15.78
N TYR A 203 12.76 16.60 -15.01
CA TYR A 203 12.68 15.14 -14.94
C TYR A 203 11.41 14.60 -14.26
N LEU A 204 10.73 15.41 -13.43
CA LEU A 204 9.61 14.98 -12.59
C LEU A 204 8.30 15.69 -12.98
N SER A 205 7.40 14.99 -13.66
CA SER A 205 6.08 15.51 -14.01
C SER A 205 5.04 15.06 -12.99
N VAL A 206 4.51 16.03 -12.23
CA VAL A 206 3.32 15.84 -11.40
C VAL A 206 2.08 15.87 -12.29
N LYS A 207 1.26 14.83 -12.22
CA LYS A 207 0.05 14.65 -13.02
C LYS A 207 -1.15 14.39 -12.12
N ASN A 208 -2.30 14.88 -12.55
CA ASN A 208 -3.61 14.64 -11.94
C ASN A 208 -3.62 14.82 -10.41
N PRO A 209 -3.21 16.00 -9.89
CA PRO A 209 -3.33 16.25 -8.45
C PRO A 209 -4.82 16.29 -8.08
N ILE A 210 -5.19 15.55 -7.04
CA ILE A 210 -6.53 15.53 -6.46
C ILE A 210 -6.43 16.00 -5.02
N PHE A 211 -7.22 17.00 -4.68
CA PHE A 211 -7.32 17.53 -3.32
C PHE A 211 -8.64 17.07 -2.72
N ALA A 212 -8.61 16.51 -1.52
CA ALA A 212 -9.80 16.00 -0.85
C ALA A 212 -9.87 16.47 0.60
N ILE A 213 -11.08 16.80 1.05
CA ILE A 213 -11.42 16.98 2.45
C ILE A 213 -12.34 15.83 2.84
N GLU A 214 -11.97 15.11 3.88
CA GLU A 214 -12.72 14.00 4.42
C GLU A 214 -13.31 14.35 5.78
N HIS A 215 -14.56 13.97 5.99
CA HIS A 215 -15.23 14.06 7.29
C HIS A 215 -15.69 12.66 7.71
N ALA A 216 -15.13 12.20 8.82
CA ALA A 216 -15.53 10.99 9.52
C ALA A 216 -16.90 11.19 10.22
N LEU A 217 -17.95 10.53 9.75
CA LEU A 217 -19.28 10.55 10.38
C LEU A 217 -19.42 9.36 11.33
N GLN A 218 -19.35 9.64 12.63
CA GLN A 218 -19.52 8.62 13.67
C GLN A 218 -20.97 8.14 13.85
N VAL A 219 -21.96 8.80 13.22
CA VAL A 219 -23.38 8.69 13.63
C VAL A 219 -24.16 7.58 12.91
N LEU A 220 -23.60 6.81 11.98
CA LEU A 220 -24.34 5.79 11.22
C LEU A 220 -23.45 4.61 10.81
N TRP A 221 -23.15 3.70 11.74
CA TRP A 221 -22.49 2.42 11.42
C TRP A 221 -21.15 2.57 10.67
N SER A 222 -20.45 3.69 10.92
CA SER A 222 -19.25 4.15 10.20
C SER A 222 -19.55 4.60 8.77
N ALA A 223 -19.85 5.89 8.56
CA ALA A 223 -19.88 6.53 7.22
C ALA A 223 -18.82 7.65 7.05
N LYS A 224 -18.33 7.87 5.83
CA LYS A 224 -17.36 8.94 5.52
C LYS A 224 -17.88 9.81 4.39
N ALA A 225 -17.91 11.12 4.61
CA ALA A 225 -18.12 12.08 3.55
C ALA A 225 -16.76 12.53 3.00
N VAL A 226 -16.61 12.57 1.68
CA VAL A 226 -15.39 13.01 1.00
C VAL A 226 -15.79 14.01 -0.07
N ALA A 227 -15.27 15.23 0.02
CA ALA A 227 -15.34 16.19 -1.08
C ALA A 227 -13.97 16.25 -1.74
N TRP A 228 -13.89 16.02 -3.05
CA TRP A 228 -12.64 16.08 -3.79
C TRP A 228 -12.72 16.98 -5.02
N TYR A 229 -11.58 17.54 -5.41
CA TYR A 229 -11.41 18.42 -6.55
C TYR A 229 -10.15 18.06 -7.33
N SER A 230 -10.29 17.92 -8.65
CA SER A 230 -9.22 17.69 -9.61
C SER A 230 -9.05 18.94 -10.48
N PRO A 231 -8.02 19.78 -10.24
CA PRO A 231 -7.84 21.03 -10.99
C PRO A 231 -7.56 20.81 -12.48
N MET A 232 -6.89 19.70 -12.82
CA MET A 232 -6.55 19.37 -14.21
C MET A 232 -7.78 18.99 -15.03
N GLN A 233 -8.69 18.21 -14.44
CA GLN A 233 -9.94 17.79 -15.09
C GLN A 233 -11.06 18.83 -14.92
N ARG A 234 -10.90 19.78 -13.98
CA ARG A 234 -11.94 20.73 -13.54
C ARG A 234 -13.17 20.03 -13.00
N GLU A 235 -12.93 18.93 -12.29
CA GLU A 235 -13.98 18.08 -11.72
C GLU A 235 -14.03 18.25 -10.21
N PHE A 236 -15.25 18.29 -9.69
CA PHE A 236 -15.55 18.32 -8.27
C PHE A 236 -16.60 17.27 -7.97
N MET A 237 -16.42 16.51 -6.90
CA MET A 237 -17.40 15.53 -6.45
C MET A 237 -17.48 15.50 -4.93
N VAL A 238 -18.68 15.18 -4.45
CA VAL A 238 -18.91 14.84 -3.05
C VAL A 238 -19.43 13.41 -3.01
N GLU A 239 -18.73 12.56 -2.28
CA GLU A 239 -19.07 11.16 -2.07
C GLU A 239 -19.45 10.94 -0.61
N LEU A 240 -20.48 10.12 -0.38
CA LEU A 240 -20.79 9.57 0.92
C LEU A 240 -20.59 8.06 0.84
N ARG A 241 -19.63 7.53 1.62
CA ARG A 241 -19.32 6.10 1.68
C ARG A 241 -19.83 5.53 2.98
N PHE A 242 -20.65 4.50 2.90
CA PHE A 242 -21.10 3.72 4.04
C PHE A 242 -20.23 2.47 4.15
N PHE A 243 -19.82 2.11 5.36
CA PHE A 243 -19.14 0.86 5.61
C PHE A 243 -20.18 -0.13 6.17
N GLU A 244 -20.36 -1.25 5.48
CA GLU A 244 -21.27 -2.30 5.91
C GLU A 244 -20.52 -3.22 6.90
N SER A 245 -21.18 -3.58 8.01
CA SER A 245 -20.68 -4.49 9.04
C SER A 245 -21.35 -5.85 8.94
#